data_AF-A0A7Y4WIK8-F1
#
_entry.id   AF-A0A7Y4WIK8-F1
#
_cell.length_a   1.000
_cell.length_b   1.000
_cell.length_c   1.000
_cell.angle_alpha   90.00
_cell.angle_beta   90.00
_cell.angle_gamma   90.00
#
_symmetry.space_group_name_H-M   'P 1'
#
loop_
_entity.id
_entity.type
_entity.pdbx_description
1 polymer ?
#
loop_
_entity_poly.entity_id
_entity_poly.type
_entity_poly.pdbx_seq_one_letter_code
_entity_poly.pdbx_strand_id
1 'polypeptide(L)'
;MLLLALAAPLALLALGLFLEPDPRGWGTHEQLGFRPCWPMTHWNVPCPGCGVTTAVALAAHGSPLESLRAQPFGLALLLTSLTGAGWAAFLHLRRQDLYVELHVLPWRRLATMLGTLLLLTWIYKLALVRGGLGD
;
A
#
# COMPACT_ATOMS: atom_id res chain seq x y z
N MET A 1 3.67 23.31 0.89
CA MET A 1 3.99 21.99 1.49
C MET A 1 2.77 21.11 1.67
N LEU A 2 1.61 21.63 2.09
CA LEU A 2 0.39 20.83 2.19
C LEU A 2 0.01 20.11 0.88
N LEU A 3 0.08 20.81 -0.26
CA LEU A 3 -0.19 20.20 -1.58
C LEU A 3 0.71 18.98 -1.88
N LEU A 4 2.00 19.04 -1.49
CA LEU A 4 2.93 17.93 -1.64
C LEU A 4 2.57 16.76 -0.72
N ALA A 5 2.16 17.05 0.53
CA ALA A 5 1.73 16.03 1.49
C ALA A 5 0.43 15.32 1.05
N LEU A 6 -0.45 16.02 0.35
CA LEU A 6 -1.69 15.46 -0.19
C LEU A 6 -1.48 14.70 -1.52
N ALA A 7 -0.46 15.05 -2.30
CA ALA A 7 -0.25 14.49 -3.64
C ALA A 7 -0.11 12.97 -3.64
N ALA A 8 0.69 12.41 -2.73
CA ALA A 8 0.93 10.96 -2.66
C ALA A 8 -0.33 10.13 -2.33
N PRO A 9 -1.09 10.41 -1.25
CA PRO A 9 -2.31 9.66 -0.97
C PRO A 9 -3.41 9.88 -2.01
N LEU A 10 -3.53 11.09 -2.58
CA LEU A 10 -4.48 11.34 -3.67
C LEU A 10 -4.11 10.56 -4.93
N ALA A 11 -2.82 10.46 -5.27
CA ALA A 11 -2.36 9.64 -6.38
C ALA A 11 -2.63 8.15 -6.13
N LEU A 12 -2.39 7.64 -4.91
CA LEU A 12 -2.70 6.25 -4.54
C LEU A 12 -4.20 5.95 -4.62
N LEU A 13 -5.06 6.84 -4.12
CA LEU A 13 -6.51 6.70 -4.21
C LEU A 13 -6.98 6.77 -5.66
N ALA A 14 -6.50 7.75 -6.43
CA ALA A 14 -6.85 7.87 -7.84
C ALA A 14 -6.46 6.61 -8.60
N LEU A 15 -5.20 6.15 -8.48
CA LEU A 15 -4.76 4.89 -9.07
C LEU A 15 -5.64 3.72 -8.62
N GLY A 16 -5.93 3.62 -7.33
CA GLY A 16 -6.78 2.56 -6.79
C GLY A 16 -8.21 2.56 -7.34
N LEU A 17 -8.78 3.74 -7.63
CA LEU A 17 -10.12 3.89 -8.22
C LEU A 17 -10.15 3.71 -9.74
N PHE A 18 -9.03 3.98 -10.44
CA PHE A 18 -8.92 3.78 -11.88
C PHE A 18 -8.52 2.36 -12.27
N LEU A 19 -7.96 1.59 -11.34
CA LEU A 19 -7.51 0.23 -11.57
C LEU A 19 -8.57 -0.76 -11.12
N GLU A 20 -8.89 -1.72 -11.99
CA GLU A 20 -9.77 -2.82 -11.62
C GLU A 20 -8.99 -3.81 -10.74
N PRO A 21 -9.43 -4.11 -9.51
CA PRO A 21 -8.78 -5.12 -8.69
C PRO A 21 -8.69 -6.47 -9.42
N ASP A 22 -7.50 -7.06 -9.48
CA ASP A 22 -7.33 -8.34 -10.15
C ASP A 22 -7.83 -9.47 -9.22
N PRO A 23 -8.72 -10.36 -9.70
CA PRO A 23 -9.29 -11.43 -8.88
C PRO A 23 -8.24 -12.42 -8.36
N ARG A 24 -7.05 -12.48 -8.98
CA ARG A 24 -5.93 -13.29 -8.47
C ARG A 24 -5.37 -12.77 -7.14
N GLY A 25 -5.74 -11.55 -6.71
CA GLY A 25 -5.17 -10.90 -5.51
C GLY A 25 -3.75 -10.35 -5.73
N TRP A 26 -3.31 -10.28 -6.99
CA TRP A 26 -2.05 -9.70 -7.45
C TRP A 26 -2.12 -9.42 -8.96
N GLY A 27 -1.17 -8.64 -9.49
CA GLY A 27 -1.09 -8.38 -10.93
C GLY A 27 -1.82 -7.13 -11.40
N THR A 28 -2.56 -6.41 -10.54
CA THR A 28 -3.20 -5.14 -10.91
C THR A 28 -2.20 -4.08 -11.41
N HIS A 29 -0.91 -4.20 -11.07
CA HIS A 29 0.13 -3.32 -11.63
C HIS A 29 0.34 -3.53 -13.14
N GLU A 30 -0.06 -4.67 -13.71
CA GLU A 30 0.02 -4.96 -15.15
C GLU A 30 -0.84 -4.00 -15.98
N GLN A 31 -1.95 -3.51 -15.42
CA GLN A 31 -2.83 -2.51 -16.05
C GLN A 31 -2.14 -1.14 -16.21
N LEU A 32 -1.08 -0.87 -15.44
CA LEU A 32 -0.25 0.33 -15.57
C LEU A 32 0.81 0.21 -16.69
N GLY A 33 0.78 -0.88 -17.48
CA GLY A 33 1.77 -1.16 -18.52
C GLY A 33 3.06 -1.82 -18.00
N PHE A 34 3.09 -2.21 -16.72
CA PHE A 34 4.21 -2.97 -16.18
C PHE A 34 4.15 -4.44 -16.61
N ARG A 35 5.31 -5.09 -16.65
CA ARG A 35 5.39 -6.52 -16.97
C ARG A 35 4.78 -7.38 -15.85
N PRO A 36 4.30 -8.59 -16.19
CA PRO A 36 3.91 -9.58 -15.18
C PRO A 36 5.02 -9.86 -14.19
N CYS A 37 4.63 -10.21 -12.96
CA CYS A 37 5.58 -10.54 -11.90
C CYS A 37 6.28 -11.87 -12.22
N TRP A 38 7.46 -11.79 -12.86
CA TRP A 38 8.21 -12.97 -13.33
C TRP A 38 8.37 -14.08 -12.27
N PRO A 39 8.76 -13.77 -11.00
CA PRO A 39 8.89 -14.81 -9.97
C PRO A 39 7.56 -15.47 -9.62
N MET A 40 6.46 -14.73 -9.68
CA MET A 40 5.12 -15.26 -9.41
C MET A 40 4.65 -16.13 -10.57
N THR A 41 4.82 -15.68 -11.81
CA THR A 41 4.35 -16.42 -12.99
C THR A 41 5.19 -17.64 -13.32
N HIS A 42 6.49 -17.62 -13.06
CA HIS A 42 7.41 -18.69 -13.48
C HIS A 42 7.78 -19.66 -12.34
N TRP A 43 7.90 -19.17 -11.11
CA TRP A 43 8.29 -19.99 -9.95
C TRP A 43 7.18 -20.14 -8.90
N ASN A 44 6.02 -19.51 -9.10
CA ASN A 44 4.96 -19.42 -8.09
C ASN A 44 5.49 -18.86 -6.75
N VAL A 45 6.36 -17.84 -6.83
CA VAL A 45 6.95 -17.16 -5.68
C VAL A 45 6.57 -15.68 -5.71
N PRO A 46 5.80 -15.17 -4.73
CA PRO A 46 5.48 -13.76 -4.67
C PRO A 46 6.74 -12.93 -4.37
N CYS A 47 6.92 -11.82 -5.09
CA CYS A 47 7.88 -10.77 -4.72
C CYS A 47 7.34 -9.96 -3.50
N PRO A 48 8.18 -9.19 -2.78
CA PRO A 48 7.72 -8.43 -1.61
C PRO A 48 6.60 -7.43 -1.92
N GLY A 49 6.54 -6.90 -3.15
CA GLY A 49 5.47 -6.00 -3.58
C GLY A 49 4.24 -6.70 -4.20
N CYS A 50 4.20 -8.03 -4.26
CA CYS A 50 3.17 -8.74 -5.00
C CYS A 50 1.77 -8.49 -4.39
N GLY A 51 0.86 -7.91 -5.17
CA GLY A 51 -0.50 -7.57 -4.77
C GLY A 51 -0.66 -6.30 -3.94
N VAL A 52 0.39 -5.47 -3.78
CA VAL A 52 0.24 -4.15 -3.14
C VAL A 52 -0.74 -3.26 -3.91
N THR A 53 -0.61 -3.17 -5.24
CA THR A 53 -1.51 -2.37 -6.08
C THR A 53 -2.93 -2.92 -6.05
N THR A 54 -3.09 -4.25 -6.06
CA THR A 54 -4.40 -4.91 -5.91
C THR A 54 -5.04 -4.59 -4.56
N ALA A 55 -4.28 -4.64 -3.46
CA ALA A 55 -4.78 -4.29 -2.14
C ALA A 55 -5.17 -2.81 -2.05
N VAL A 56 -4.41 -1.90 -2.66
CA VAL A 56 -4.77 -0.47 -2.73
C VAL A 56 -6.05 -0.28 -3.54
N ALA A 57 -6.19 -0.96 -4.69
CA ALA A 57 -7.41 -0.89 -5.51
C ALA A 57 -8.63 -1.43 -4.74
N LEU A 58 -8.53 -2.59 -4.09
CA LEU A 58 -9.60 -3.15 -3.25
C LEU A 58 -9.99 -2.20 -2.12
N ALA A 59 -9.00 -1.59 -1.46
CA ALA A 59 -9.28 -0.63 -0.39
C ALA A 59 -9.96 0.64 -0.92
N ALA A 60 -9.55 1.14 -2.09
CA ALA A 60 -10.17 2.28 -2.75
C ALA A 60 -11.62 2.00 -3.18
N HIS A 61 -11.92 0.77 -3.60
CA HIS A 61 -13.27 0.31 -3.96
C HIS A 61 -14.17 -0.02 -2.75
N GLY A 62 -13.68 0.15 -1.52
CA GLY A 62 -14.47 -0.10 -0.31
C GLY A 62 -14.49 -1.57 0.15
N SER A 63 -13.56 -2.40 -0.33
CA SER A 63 -13.38 -3.80 0.07
C SER A 63 -12.13 -3.99 0.97
N PRO A 64 -12.08 -3.45 2.20
CA PRO A 64 -10.89 -3.52 3.05
C PRO A 64 -10.55 -4.94 3.51
N LEU A 65 -11.55 -5.82 3.63
CA LEU A 65 -11.32 -7.22 4.02
C LEU A 65 -10.63 -8.01 2.91
N GLU A 66 -11.04 -7.80 1.66
CA GLU A 66 -10.37 -8.38 0.50
C GLU A 66 -8.98 -7.77 0.30
N SER A 67 -8.84 -6.46 0.56
CA SER A 67 -7.54 -5.78 0.55
C SER A 67 -6.54 -6.42 1.52
N LEU A 68 -6.97 -6.73 2.75
CA LEU A 68 -6.17 -7.45 3.74
C LEU A 68 -5.75 -8.85 3.25
N ARG A 69 -6.68 -9.60 2.62
CA ARG A 69 -6.37 -10.93 2.07
C ARG A 69 -5.38 -10.84 0.91
N ALA A 70 -5.52 -9.82 0.05
CA ALA A 70 -4.63 -9.62 -1.09
C ALA A 70 -3.21 -9.27 -0.63
N GLN A 71 -3.06 -8.22 0.19
CA GLN A 71 -1.77 -7.80 0.74
C GLN A 71 -1.97 -6.80 1.90
N PRO A 72 -1.82 -7.19 3.18
CA PRO A 72 -2.07 -6.30 4.32
C PRO A 72 -1.18 -5.05 4.31
N PHE A 73 0.04 -5.15 3.76
CA PHE A 73 0.93 -3.99 3.62
C PHE A 73 0.35 -2.91 2.71
N GLY A 74 -0.38 -3.26 1.64
CA GLY A 74 -0.99 -2.29 0.74
C GLY A 74 -2.10 -1.47 1.42
N LEU A 75 -2.93 -2.13 2.23
CA LEU A 75 -3.93 -1.43 3.05
C LEU A 75 -3.26 -0.51 4.07
N ALA A 76 -2.26 -1.02 4.80
CA ALA A 76 -1.54 -0.22 5.78
C ALA A 76 -0.87 1.00 5.16
N LEU A 77 -0.27 0.86 3.97
CA LEU A 77 0.33 1.96 3.22
C LEU A 77 -0.71 3.02 2.84
N LEU A 78 -1.89 2.62 2.36
CA LEU A 78 -2.96 3.56 2.02
C LEU A 78 -3.46 4.31 3.26
N LEU A 79 -3.75 3.58 4.36
CA LEU A 79 -4.25 4.17 5.60
C LEU A 79 -3.22 5.11 6.27
N THR A 80 -1.95 4.73 6.31
CA THR A 80 -0.88 5.59 6.85
C THR A 80 -0.69 6.84 6.00
N SER A 81 -0.81 6.73 4.68
CA SER A 81 -0.74 7.89 3.78
C SER A 81 -1.93 8.84 3.98
N LEU A 82 -3.15 8.31 4.12
CA LEU A 82 -4.36 9.11 4.34
C LEU A 82 -4.38 9.79 5.72
N THR A 83 -3.98 9.06 6.77
CA THR A 83 -3.88 9.64 8.12
C THR A 83 -2.80 10.71 8.19
N GLY A 84 -1.65 10.51 7.54
CA GLY A 84 -0.61 11.52 7.40
C GLY A 84 -1.09 12.78 6.67
N ALA A 85 -1.84 12.62 5.58
CA ALA A 85 -2.46 13.74 4.87
C ALA A 85 -3.49 14.49 5.72
N GLY A 86 -4.37 13.78 6.42
CA GLY A 86 -5.35 14.39 7.33
C GLY A 86 -4.69 15.16 8.47
N TRP A 87 -3.62 14.60 9.05
CA TRP A 87 -2.80 15.27 10.05
C TRP A 87 -2.15 16.54 9.49
N ALA A 88 -1.53 16.46 8.32
CA ALA A 88 -0.92 17.61 7.66
C ALA A 88 -1.95 18.74 7.37
N ALA A 89 -3.15 18.36 6.92
CA ALA A 89 -4.24 19.32 6.70
C ALA A 89 -4.70 19.96 8.02
N PHE A 90 -4.82 19.18 9.09
CA PHE A 90 -5.18 19.68 10.42
C PHE A 90 -4.15 20.68 10.96
N LEU A 91 -2.85 20.36 10.88
CA LEU A 91 -1.77 21.27 11.29
C LEU A 91 -1.78 22.57 10.47
N HIS A 92 -2.02 22.47 9.16
CA HIS A 92 -2.12 23.63 8.29
C HIS A 92 -3.30 24.54 8.67
N LEU A 93 -4.46 23.97 8.98
CA LEU A 93 -5.62 24.72 9.47
C LEU A 93 -5.34 25.40 10.83
N ARG A 94 -4.49 24.81 11.67
CA ARG A 94 -4.01 25.40 12.93
C ARG A 94 -2.88 26.42 12.74
N ARG A 95 -2.50 26.73 11.50
CA ARG A 95 -1.36 27.60 11.13
C ARG A 95 -0.03 27.19 11.77
N GLN A 96 0.13 25.90 12.05
CA GLN A 96 1.39 25.34 12.51
C GLN A 96 2.33 25.10 11.32
N ASP A 97 3.63 25.18 11.57
CA ASP A 97 4.63 24.95 10.52
C ASP A 97 4.77 23.44 10.27
N LEU A 98 4.19 22.99 9.15
CA LEU A 98 4.24 21.60 8.72
C LEU A 98 5.68 21.11 8.50
N TYR A 99 6.61 22.00 8.15
CA TYR A 99 8.01 21.62 7.93
C TYR A 99 8.66 21.15 9.24
N VAL A 100 8.46 21.90 10.32
CA VAL A 100 8.98 21.57 11.65
C VAL A 100 8.36 20.27 12.15
N GLU A 101 7.05 20.12 12.01
CA GLU A 101 6.32 18.96 12.52
C GLU A 101 6.62 17.67 11.73
N LEU A 102 6.89 17.79 10.43
CA LEU A 102 7.32 16.66 9.59
C LEU A 102 8.77 16.25 9.90
N HIS A 103 9.61 17.19 10.33
CA HIS A 103 11.00 16.93 10.71
C HIS A 103 11.16 16.25 12.07
N VAL A 104 10.24 16.51 13.02
CA VAL A 104 10.23 15.82 14.33
C VAL A 104 9.56 14.45 14.27
N LEU A 105 8.89 14.13 13.16
CA LEU A 105 8.31 12.81 12.95
C LEU A 105 9.40 11.74 13.04
N PRO A 106 9.20 10.64 13.78
CA PRO A 106 10.23 9.64 13.96
C PRO A 106 10.38 8.76 12.71
N TRP A 107 10.91 9.33 11.61
CA TRP A 107 10.99 8.68 10.32
C TRP A 107 11.72 7.35 10.35
N ARG A 108 12.76 7.23 11.19
CA ARG A 108 13.44 5.96 11.41
C ARG A 108 12.50 4.90 11.97
N ARG A 109 11.66 5.23 12.96
CA ARG A 109 10.69 4.29 13.55
C ARG A 109 9.63 3.91 12.52
N LEU A 110 9.05 4.88 11.83
CA LEU A 110 8.05 4.64 10.78
C LEU A 110 8.61 3.76 9.65
N ALA A 111 9.81 4.07 9.16
CA ALA A 111 10.48 3.27 8.14
C ALA A 111 10.77 1.84 8.63
N THR A 112 11.23 1.67 9.88
CA THR A 112 11.43 0.33 10.45
C THR A 112 10.12 -0.42 10.62
N MET A 113 9.03 0.23 11.04
CA MET A 113 7.72 -0.39 11.20
C MET A 113 7.10 -0.81 9.86
N LEU A 114 7.19 0.04 8.84
CA LEU A 114 6.72 -0.29 7.49
C LEU A 114 7.59 -1.39 6.86
N GLY A 115 8.90 -1.34 7.07
CA GLY A 115 9.84 -2.38 6.62
C GLY A 115 9.58 -3.73 7.27
N THR A 116 9.37 -3.78 8.59
CA THR A 116 9.03 -5.03 9.28
C THR A 116 7.66 -5.54 8.85
N LEU A 117 6.66 -4.66 8.70
CA LEU A 117 5.34 -5.04 8.19
C LEU A 117 5.42 -5.62 6.78
N LEU A 118 6.21 -5.01 5.89
CA LEU A 118 6.45 -5.53 4.54
C LEU A 118 7.05 -6.93 4.58
N LEU A 119 8.06 -7.16 5.41
CA LEU A 119 8.69 -8.48 5.54
C LEU A 119 7.73 -9.52 6.11
N LEU A 120 6.97 -9.18 7.16
CA LEU A 120 6.00 -10.09 7.79
C LEU A 120 4.87 -10.45 6.82
N THR A 121 4.33 -9.47 6.12
CA THR A 121 3.25 -9.67 5.14
C THR A 121 3.73 -10.41 3.88
N TRP A 122 5.00 -10.21 3.50
CA TRP A 122 5.63 -11.01 2.45
C TRP A 122 5.80 -12.47 2.86
N ILE A 123 6.24 -12.75 4.08
CA ILE A 123 6.31 -14.12 4.64
C ILE A 123 4.91 -14.75 4.67
N TYR A 124 3.90 -13.99 5.11
CA TYR A 124 2.50 -14.44 5.06
C TYR A 124 2.07 -14.81 3.64
N LYS A 125 2.36 -13.95 2.65
CA LYS A 125 2.00 -14.21 1.25
C LYS A 125 2.78 -15.38 0.65
N LEU A 126 4.06 -15.54 1.01
CA LEU A 126 4.85 -16.72 0.67
C LEU A 126 4.22 -18.00 1.22
N ALA A 127 3.78 -17.98 2.48
CA ALA A 127 3.10 -19.11 3.11
C ALA A 127 1.75 -19.40 2.44
N LEU A 128 0.98 -18.37 2.06
CA LEU A 128 -0.29 -18.52 1.36
C LEU A 128 -0.10 -19.19 -0.02
N VAL A 129 0.87 -18.71 -0.81
CA VAL A 129 1.12 -19.20 -2.17
C VAL A 129 1.79 -20.59 -2.17
N ARG A 130 2.72 -20.87 -1.24
CA ARG A 130 3.42 -22.17 -1.17
C ARG A 130 2.72 -23.22 -0.34
N GLY A 131 1.92 -22.82 0.64
CA GLY A 131 1.27 -23.71 1.60
C GLY A 131 -0.08 -24.27 1.14
N GLY A 132 -0.59 -23.90 -0.04
CA GLY A 132 -1.88 -24.38 -0.54
C GLY A 132 -3.10 -23.89 0.25
N LEU A 133 -2.96 -22.84 1.06
CA LEU A 133 -4.06 -22.23 1.83
C LEU A 133 -4.92 -21.27 0.98
N GLY A 134 -4.77 -21.31 -0.35
CA GLY A 134 -5.46 -20.46 -1.31
C GLY A 134 -6.58 -21.16 -2.08
N ASP A 135 -6.84 -22.43 -1.77
CA ASP A 135 -7.93 -23.23 -2.37
C ASP A 135 -9.20 -23.17 -1.49
#